data_AF-A0AAV6YAL0-F1
#
_entry.id   AF-A0AAV6YAL0-F1
#
_cell.length_a   1.000
_cell.length_b   1.000
_cell.length_c   1.000
_cell.angle_alpha   90.00
_cell.angle_beta   90.00
_cell.angle_gamma   90.00
#
_symmetry.space_group_name_H-M   'P 1'
#
loop_
_entity.id
_entity.type
_entity.pdbx_description
1 polymer ?
#
loop_
_entity_poly.entity_id
_entity_poly.type
_entity_poly.pdbx_seq_one_letter_code
_entity_poly.pdbx_strand_id
1 'polypeptide(L)'
;MQSLFTLSHNWLPWELMCCYIVSRQEGGVSGFLHAFICEVFAMVRAHVAALGGNAVVSYIMKQCVFIENTNKNQAQCLINVSGDAVIFTRESETDVTSAAAAPQQQPCGQNCAGEGT
;
A
#
# COMPACT_ATOMS: atom_id res chain seq x y z
N MET A 1 0.91 -16.42 -0.30
CA MET A 1 2.14 -15.59 -0.20
C MET A 1 2.55 -15.62 1.26
N GLN A 2 3.77 -16.06 1.59
CA GLN A 2 4.26 -15.92 2.96
C GLN A 2 5.21 -14.72 2.95
N SER A 3 4.74 -13.59 3.47
CA SER A 3 5.58 -12.42 3.70
C SER A 3 6.18 -12.56 5.10
N LEU A 4 7.50 -12.61 5.19
CA LEU A 4 8.21 -12.66 6.46
C LEU A 4 8.99 -11.36 6.61
N PHE A 5 8.55 -10.53 7.56
CA PHE A 5 9.29 -9.36 7.97
C PHE A 5 10.52 -9.79 8.77
N THR A 6 11.64 -10.01 8.10
CA THR A 6 12.90 -10.19 8.80
C THR A 6 13.48 -8.81 9.10
N LEU A 7 13.11 -8.26 10.27
CA LEU A 7 13.87 -7.17 10.86
C LEU A 7 15.27 -7.73 11.15
N SER A 8 16.23 -7.46 10.28
CA SER A 8 17.61 -7.94 10.44
C SER A 8 18.11 -7.59 11.83
N HIS A 9 18.54 -8.59 12.60
CA HIS A 9 18.93 -8.49 14.01
C HIS A 9 20.29 -7.78 14.23
N ASN A 10 20.58 -6.72 13.48
CA ASN A 10 21.71 -5.82 13.78
C ASN A 10 21.39 -4.41 13.28
N TRP A 11 20.87 -3.61 14.19
CA TRP A 11 20.27 -2.30 13.95
C TRP A 11 21.34 -1.20 14.03
N LEU A 12 21.76 -0.68 12.88
CA LEU A 12 22.14 0.73 12.80
C LEU A 12 20.84 1.56 12.77
N PRO A 13 20.85 2.81 13.25
CA PRO A 13 19.63 3.54 13.58
C PRO A 13 18.80 3.86 12.31
N TRP A 14 17.59 3.31 12.23
CA TRP A 14 16.39 3.89 11.57
C TRP A 14 16.24 3.97 10.03
N GLU A 15 17.12 3.45 9.17
CA GLU A 15 16.96 3.69 7.71
C GLU A 15 16.56 2.50 6.80
N LEU A 16 16.47 1.24 7.23
CA LEU A 16 16.31 0.12 6.28
C LEU A 16 15.23 -0.88 6.68
N MET A 17 14.11 -0.89 5.95
CA MET A 17 13.14 -1.98 5.99
C MET A 17 13.56 -3.07 5.00
N CYS A 18 13.91 -4.24 5.52
CA CYS A 18 14.26 -5.42 4.73
C CYS A 18 13.02 -6.30 4.59
N CYS A 19 12.44 -6.36 3.38
CA CYS A 19 11.28 -7.19 3.07
C CYS A 19 11.73 -8.47 2.38
N TYR A 20 11.37 -9.62 2.95
CA TYR A 20 11.57 -10.93 2.36
C TYR A 20 10.23 -11.55 1.97
N ILE A 21 10.01 -11.72 0.67
CA ILE A 21 8.75 -12.21 0.12
C ILE A 21 8.99 -13.54 -0.59
N VAL A 22 8.27 -14.58 -0.14
CA VAL A 22 8.22 -15.88 -0.81
C VAL A 22 6.89 -16.05 -1.52
N SER A 23 6.95 -16.13 -2.84
CA SER A 23 5.78 -16.35 -3.70
C SER A 23 5.90 -17.66 -4.46
N ARG A 24 4.79 -18.39 -4.53
CA ARG A 24 4.65 -19.55 -5.41
C ARG A 24 4.30 -19.02 -6.80
N GLN A 25 5.15 -19.29 -7.78
CA GLN A 25 5.01 -18.83 -9.16
C GLN A 25 3.93 -19.66 -9.88
N GLU A 26 2.74 -19.10 -10.04
CA GLU A 26 1.72 -19.59 -10.99
C GLU A 26 1.58 -18.67 -12.22
N GLY A 27 2.34 -17.57 -12.32
CA GLY A 27 2.15 -16.53 -13.35
C GLY A 27 3.43 -15.99 -14.00
N GLY A 28 4.54 -16.74 -13.95
CA GLY A 28 5.83 -16.31 -14.51
C GLY A 28 6.49 -15.15 -13.77
N VAL A 29 7.64 -14.70 -14.29
CA VAL A 29 8.48 -13.64 -13.69
C VAL A 29 7.77 -12.28 -13.64
N SER A 30 7.00 -11.93 -14.68
CA SER A 30 6.27 -10.64 -14.75
C SER A 30 5.16 -10.54 -13.71
N GLY A 31 4.34 -11.60 -13.57
CA GLY A 31 3.29 -11.65 -12.55
C GLY A 31 3.87 -11.63 -11.14
N PHE A 32 5.00 -12.30 -10.94
CA PHE A 32 5.74 -12.24 -9.68
C PHE A 32 6.23 -10.81 -9.37
N LEU A 33 6.85 -10.11 -10.32
CA LEU A 33 7.40 -8.77 -10.07
C LEU A 33 6.31 -7.77 -9.71
N HIS A 34 5.17 -7.80 -10.42
CA HIS A 34 4.03 -6.94 -10.10
C HIS A 34 3.52 -7.21 -8.68
N ALA A 35 3.26 -8.48 -8.35
CA ALA A 35 2.79 -8.87 -7.02
C ALA A 35 3.81 -8.51 -5.92
N PHE A 36 5.10 -8.68 -6.21
CA PHE A 36 6.20 -8.33 -5.31
C PHE A 36 6.24 -6.84 -5.00
N ILE A 37 6.20 -5.97 -6.01
CA ILE A 37 6.20 -4.52 -5.81
C ILE A 37 4.93 -4.06 -5.08
N CYS A 38 3.76 -4.62 -5.42
CA CYS A 38 2.52 -4.36 -4.69
C CYS A 38 2.64 -4.70 -3.20
N GLU A 39 3.23 -5.84 -2.88
CA GLU A 39 3.42 -6.28 -1.50
C GLU A 39 4.39 -5.36 -0.75
N VAL A 40 5.50 -4.96 -1.38
CA VAL A 40 6.45 -3.99 -0.79
C VAL A 40 5.74 -2.68 -0.44
N PHE A 41 4.91 -2.15 -1.33
CA PHE A 41 4.14 -0.94 -1.04
C PHE A 41 3.10 -1.14 0.08
N ALA A 42 2.43 -2.29 0.11
CA ALA A 42 1.51 -2.62 1.19
C ALA A 42 2.24 -2.66 2.56
N MET A 43 3.43 -3.26 2.59
CA MET A 43 4.26 -3.33 3.80
C MET A 43 4.75 -1.96 4.24
N VAL A 44 5.24 -1.14 3.31
CA VAL A 44 5.68 0.24 3.59
C VAL A 44 4.51 1.08 4.13
N ARG A 45 3.31 0.95 3.54
CA ARG A 45 2.11 1.65 4.01
C ARG A 45 1.71 1.24 5.43
N ALA A 46 1.77 -0.06 5.74
CA ALA A 46 1.51 -0.56 7.10
C ALA A 46 2.54 -0.04 8.10
N HIS A 47 3.82 0.03 7.70
CA HIS A 47 4.89 0.56 8.52
C HIS A 47 4.69 2.05 8.85
N VAL A 48 4.33 2.85 7.85
CA VAL A 48 4.01 4.28 8.04
C VAL A 48 2.82 4.49 8.96
N ALA A 49 1.76 3.71 8.79
CA ALA A 49 0.60 3.76 9.68
C ALA A 49 0.97 3.39 11.13
N ALA A 50 1.85 2.41 11.33
CA ALA A 50 2.32 2.02 12.66
C ALA A 50 3.18 3.11 13.34
N LEU A 51 3.87 3.94 12.56
CA LEU A 51 4.60 5.12 13.04
C LEU A 51 3.70 6.35 13.25
N GLY A 52 2.41 6.27 12.91
CA GLY A 52 1.46 7.38 12.97
C GLY A 52 1.49 8.32 11.76
N GLY A 53 2.25 7.99 10.71
CA GLY A 53 2.28 8.73 9.45
C GLY A 53 1.13 8.36 8.51
N ASN A 54 0.92 9.17 7.46
CA ASN A 54 0.00 8.90 6.36
C ASN A 54 0.68 8.94 4.97
N ALA A 55 1.95 9.33 4.91
CA ALA A 55 2.73 9.40 3.68
C ALA A 55 4.18 8.97 3.91
N VAL A 56 4.83 8.57 2.83
CA VAL A 56 6.27 8.29 2.76
C VAL A 56 6.90 9.33 1.85
N VAL A 57 8.01 9.92 2.28
CA VAL A 57 8.88 10.73 1.42
C VAL A 57 10.27 10.10 1.37
N SER A 58 11.11 10.60 0.46
CA SER A 58 12.49 10.10 0.31
C SER A 58 12.59 8.58 0.06
N TYR A 59 11.61 7.99 -0.64
CA TYR A 59 11.59 6.55 -0.91
C TYR A 59 12.78 6.13 -1.77
N ILE A 60 13.58 5.19 -1.29
CA ILE A 60 14.74 4.65 -1.99
C ILE A 60 14.75 3.12 -1.89
N MET A 61 14.96 2.44 -3.01
CA MET A 61 15.22 1.00 -3.06
C MET A 61 16.75 0.79 -3.16
N LYS A 62 17.39 0.29 -2.10
CA LYS A 62 18.86 0.17 -2.05
C LYS A 62 19.36 -1.12 -2.69
N GLN A 63 18.77 -2.26 -2.33
CA GLN A 63 19.18 -3.58 -2.84
C GLN A 63 17.94 -4.43 -3.11
N CYS A 64 17.88 -5.08 -4.27
CA CYS A 64 16.84 -6.06 -4.60
C CYS A 64 17.52 -7.32 -5.14
N VAL A 65 17.43 -8.41 -4.41
CA VAL A 65 18.00 -9.72 -4.80
C VAL A 65 16.85 -10.67 -5.10
N PHE A 66 16.87 -11.24 -6.29
CA PHE A 66 15.89 -12.22 -6.75
C PHE A 66 16.51 -13.61 -6.74
N ILE A 67 15.84 -14.56 -6.10
CA ILE A 67 16.25 -15.95 -5.99
C ILE A 67 15.09 -16.81 -6.48
N GLU A 68 15.31 -17.50 -7.61
CA GLU A 68 14.33 -18.41 -8.18
C GLU A 68 14.68 -19.86 -7.85
N ASN A 69 13.68 -20.63 -7.40
CA ASN A 69 13.77 -22.06 -7.21
C ASN A 69 12.82 -22.78 -8.17
N THR A 70 13.34 -23.07 -9.36
CA THR A 70 12.61 -23.72 -10.46
C THR A 70 12.06 -25.10 -10.07
N ASN A 71 12.71 -25.81 -9.15
CA ASN A 71 12.25 -27.14 -8.71
C ASN A 71 10.97 -27.10 -7.85
N LYS A 72 10.62 -25.95 -7.27
CA LYS A 72 9.45 -25.80 -6.39
C LYS A 72 8.41 -24.81 -6.91
N ASN A 73 8.60 -24.26 -8.12
CA ASN A 73 7.87 -23.10 -8.63
C ASN A 73 7.79 -22.01 -7.56
N GLN A 74 8.92 -21.73 -6.90
CA GLN A 74 9.00 -20.71 -5.86
C GLN A 74 9.98 -19.64 -6.29
N ALA A 75 9.62 -18.41 -5.97
CA ALA A 75 10.44 -17.24 -6.21
C ALA A 75 10.52 -16.47 -4.90
N GLN A 76 11.74 -16.05 -4.57
CA GLN A 76 12.05 -15.32 -3.36
C GLN A 76 12.68 -14.00 -3.75
N CYS A 77 12.17 -12.91 -3.19
CA CYS A 77 12.78 -11.61 -3.30
C CYS A 77 13.19 -11.11 -1.93
N LEU A 78 14.42 -10.59 -1.85
CA LEU A 78 14.87 -9.75 -0.76
C LEU A 78 14.96 -8.32 -1.28
N ILE A 79 14.36 -7.37 -0.57
CA ILE A 79 14.50 -5.95 -0.91
C ILE A 79 14.69 -5.08 0.32
N ASN A 80 15.64 -4.15 0.19
CA ASN A 80 15.92 -3.14 1.17
C ASN A 80 15.34 -1.83 0.66
N VAL A 81 14.36 -1.31 1.39
CA VAL A 81 13.75 -0.02 1.11
C VAL A 81 13.99 0.92 2.28
N SER A 82 14.09 2.21 1.97
CA SER A 82 14.21 3.29 2.94
C SER A 82 13.28 4.43 2.57
N GLY A 83 12.95 5.28 3.54
CA GLY A 83 12.14 6.47 3.36
C GLY A 83 11.67 7.00 4.70
N ASP A 84 11.19 8.25 4.70
CA ASP A 84 10.74 8.94 5.90
C ASP A 84 9.22 8.85 6.01
N ALA A 85 8.72 8.37 7.15
CA ALA A 85 7.29 8.40 7.46
C ALA A 85 6.91 9.81 7.93
N VAL A 86 5.92 10.41 7.26
CA VAL A 86 5.47 11.77 7.56
C VAL A 86 3.95 11.82 7.72
N ILE A 87 3.49 12.84 8.46
CA ILE A 87 2.08 13.21 8.52
C ILE A 87 1.90 14.43 7.62
N PHE A 88 1.22 14.22 6.50
CA PHE A 88 0.80 15.29 5.61
C PHE A 88 -0.55 15.83 6.04
N THR A 89 -0.58 17.08 6.49
CA THR A 89 -1.80 17.86 6.75
C THR A 89 -2.05 18.82 5.59
N ARG A 90 -3.24 18.77 4.99
CA ARG A 90 -3.67 19.79 4.03
C ARG A 90 -4.27 20.95 4.83
N GLU A 91 -3.66 22.13 4.77
CA GLU A 91 -4.36 23.37 5.13
C GLU A 91 -5.40 23.64 4.04
N SER A 92 -6.64 23.22 4.30
CA SER A 92 -7.79 23.85 3.65
C SER A 92 -8.17 25.06 4.50
N GLU A 93 -7.98 26.24 3.93
CA GLU A 93 -8.37 27.55 4.44
C GLU A 93 -9.71 27.52 5.19
N THR A 94 -9.69 27.88 6.47
CA THR A 94 -10.87 28.22 7.28
C THR A 94 -11.27 29.66 6.98
N ASP A 95 -12.46 29.88 6.39
CA ASP A 95 -13.52 30.81 6.86
C ASP A 95 -14.59 31.08 5.76
N VAL A 96 -15.82 30.56 5.91
CA VAL A 96 -17.08 31.29 5.65
C VAL A 96 -18.20 30.74 6.57
N THR A 97 -18.40 31.46 7.66
CA THR A 97 -19.69 31.88 8.24
C THR A 97 -20.73 30.85 8.69
N SER A 98 -21.00 30.96 9.99
CA SER A 98 -22.12 30.49 10.78
C SER A 98 -23.52 30.78 10.19
N ALA A 99 -24.42 29.82 10.45
CA ALA A 99 -25.86 29.96 10.67
C ALA A 99 -26.83 29.99 9.46
N ALA A 100 -27.82 29.10 9.62
CA ALA A 100 -29.23 29.21 9.24
C ALA A 100 -29.72 28.60 7.91
N ALA A 101 -30.69 27.72 8.12
CA ALA A 101 -31.88 27.45 7.31
C ALA A 101 -31.81 26.31 6.28
N ALA A 102 -32.45 25.19 6.65
CA ALA A 102 -33.16 24.34 5.71
C ALA A 102 -34.12 25.18 4.85
N PRO A 103 -34.33 24.78 3.58
CA PRO A 103 -35.63 24.19 3.28
C PRO A 103 -35.61 23.02 2.29
N GLN A 104 -36.40 22.00 2.66
CA GLN A 104 -37.39 21.29 1.85
C GLN A 104 -36.97 20.49 0.58
N GLN A 105 -37.17 19.18 0.74
CA GLN A 105 -37.52 18.12 -0.22
C GLN A 105 -38.06 18.52 -1.61
N GLN A 106 -37.59 17.81 -2.66
CA GLN A 106 -38.48 17.23 -3.67
C GLN A 106 -37.86 15.97 -4.34
N PRO A 107 -38.68 14.95 -4.71
CA PRO A 107 -38.20 13.59 -4.98
C PRO A 107 -37.90 13.38 -6.47
N CYS A 108 -36.72 12.85 -6.78
CA CYS A 108 -36.47 12.30 -8.12
C CYS A 108 -37.10 10.90 -8.20
N GLY A 109 -38.35 10.85 -8.63
CA GLY A 109 -38.98 9.61 -9.07
C GLY A 109 -38.82 9.46 -10.58
N GLN A 110 -38.43 8.26 -11.05
CA GLN A 110 -39.24 7.47 -12.00
C GLN A 110 -38.52 6.17 -12.45
N ASN A 111 -39.06 5.07 -11.91
CA ASN A 111 -39.40 3.77 -12.54
C ASN A 111 -38.38 3.00 -13.40
N CYS A 112 -37.82 1.95 -12.79
CA CYS A 112 -37.43 0.71 -13.47
C CYS A 112 -38.38 -0.44 -13.05
N ALA A 113 -39.40 -0.70 -13.87
CA ALA A 113 -40.24 -1.91 -13.92
C ALA A 113 -41.07 -1.74 -15.22
N GLY A 114 -41.24 -2.68 -16.15
CA GLY A 114 -41.27 -4.13 -16.08
C GLY A 114 -42.64 -4.58 -16.60
N GLU A 115 -42.79 -4.81 -17.90
CA GLU A 115 -43.94 -5.48 -18.57
C GLU A 115 -43.41 -5.93 -19.96
N GLY A 116 -43.57 -7.15 -20.46
CA GLY A 116 -44.52 -8.20 -20.10
C GLY A 116 -45.53 -8.40 -21.23
N THR A 117 -45.10 -8.90 -22.40
CA THR A 117 -45.91 -9.67 -23.37
C THR A 117 -45.01 -10.52 -24.24
#